data_AF-A0A1F3N5B9-F1
#
_entry.id   AF-A0A1F3N5B9-F1
#
_cell.length_a   1.000
_cell.length_b   1.000
_cell.length_c   1.000
_cell.angle_alpha   90.00
_cell.angle_beta   90.00
_cell.angle_gamma   90.00
#
_symmetry.space_group_name_H-M   'P 1'
#
loop_
_entity.id
_entity.type
_entity.pdbx_description
1 polymer ?
#
loop_
_entity_poly.entity_id
_entity_poly.type
_entity_poly.pdbx_seq_one_letter_code
_entity_poly.pdbx_strand_id
1 'polypeptide(L)'
;MEIQYNWKTRLFSNRFEIYQNDILKGELYKGVWSRKVIGELNTRRLIFETRGLFKYDTQIIDAQGEMTIGQIKYTSWKAKSTILFQNKEYKWQFDNFLRSRWSISNENGPVIKYHSNAFSGIITSYIRDEILILTGFYIRNFLKQRSSDIAAAS
;
A
#
# COMPACT_ATOMS: atom_id res chain seq x y z
N MET A 1 -3.03 8.90 19.30
CA MET A 1 -3.82 9.88 18.53
C MET A 1 -4.23 9.22 17.23
N GLU A 2 -5.52 9.22 16.93
CA GLU A 2 -6.06 8.65 15.69
C GLU A 2 -5.95 9.67 14.55
N ILE A 3 -5.59 9.19 13.35
CA ILE A 3 -5.45 9.98 12.13
C ILE A 3 -6.31 9.35 11.05
N GLN A 4 -7.12 10.17 10.40
CA GLN A 4 -7.97 9.73 9.31
C GLN A 4 -7.58 10.39 7.99
N TYR A 5 -7.54 9.59 6.94
CA TYR A 5 -7.43 10.05 5.55
C TYR A 5 -8.57 9.49 4.73
N ASN A 6 -8.98 10.22 3.71
CA ASN A 6 -9.87 9.74 2.65
C ASN A 6 -9.04 9.58 1.38
N TRP A 7 -9.31 8.56 0.58
CA TRP A 7 -8.69 8.46 -0.74
C TRP A 7 -9.75 8.34 -1.81
N LYS A 8 -9.40 8.77 -3.03
CA LYS A 8 -10.22 8.59 -4.22
C LYS A 8 -9.37 8.28 -5.45
N THR A 9 -9.97 7.62 -6.42
CA THR A 9 -9.40 7.33 -7.73
C THR A 9 -10.47 7.53 -8.80
N ARG A 10 -10.07 7.58 -10.06
CA ARG A 10 -11.00 7.60 -11.20
C ARG A 10 -11.11 6.21 -11.80
N LEU A 11 -12.20 5.97 -12.54
CA LEU A 11 -12.32 4.79 -13.40
C LEU A 11 -11.07 4.65 -14.29
N PHE A 12 -10.48 3.46 -14.33
CA PHE A 12 -9.27 3.13 -15.10
C PHE A 12 -8.00 3.94 -14.75
N SER A 13 -7.99 4.65 -13.61
CA SER A 13 -6.82 5.42 -13.17
C SER A 13 -5.80 4.53 -12.45
N ASN A 14 -4.52 4.72 -12.79
CA ASN A 14 -3.39 4.16 -12.05
C ASN A 14 -2.91 5.08 -10.91
N ARG A 15 -3.67 6.15 -10.63
CA ARG A 15 -3.39 7.18 -9.61
C ARG A 15 -4.50 7.17 -8.57
N PHE A 16 -4.11 7.21 -7.31
CA PHE A 16 -4.97 7.31 -6.14
C PHE A 16 -4.54 8.53 -5.36
N GLU A 17 -5.46 9.44 -5.08
CA GLU A 17 -5.20 10.68 -4.34
C GLU A 17 -5.63 10.49 -2.89
N ILE A 18 -4.83 10.96 -1.94
CA ILE A 18 -5.03 10.83 -0.49
C ILE A 18 -5.25 12.23 0.09
N TYR A 19 -6.32 12.38 0.86
CA TYR A 19 -6.82 13.63 1.41
C TYR A 19 -6.94 13.54 2.94
N GLN A 20 -6.76 14.67 3.60
CA GLN A 20 -7.07 14.86 5.02
C GLN A 20 -7.81 16.19 5.16
N ASN A 21 -9.03 16.17 5.73
CA ASN A 21 -9.88 17.35 5.84
C ASN A 21 -10.03 18.09 4.50
N ASP A 22 -10.31 17.33 3.43
CA ASP A 22 -10.42 17.80 2.03
C ASP A 22 -9.18 18.44 1.41
N ILE A 23 -8.06 18.48 2.13
CA ILE A 23 -6.76 18.94 1.63
C ILE A 23 -6.02 17.73 1.05
N LEU A 24 -5.53 17.84 -0.19
CA LEU A 24 -4.66 16.84 -0.80
C LEU A 24 -3.38 16.72 0.05
N LYS A 25 -3.12 15.53 0.57
CA LYS A 25 -1.92 15.21 1.36
C LYS A 25 -0.94 14.35 0.59
N GLY A 26 -1.36 13.68 -0.47
CA GLY A 26 -0.47 12.84 -1.22
C GLY A 26 -1.18 11.95 -2.21
N GLU A 27 -0.47 10.96 -2.72
CA GLU A 27 -0.95 10.07 -3.75
C GLU A 27 -0.16 8.77 -3.85
N LEU A 28 -0.73 7.81 -4.55
CA LEU A 28 -0.05 6.61 -5.01
C LEU A 28 -0.27 6.50 -6.52
N TYR A 29 0.80 6.47 -7.31
CA TYR A 29 0.72 6.38 -8.76
C TYR A 29 1.64 5.32 -9.35
N LYS A 30 1.14 4.60 -10.34
CA LYS A 30 1.93 3.67 -11.18
C LYS A 30 2.01 4.21 -12.60
N GLY A 31 3.22 4.44 -13.10
CA GLY A 31 3.45 4.75 -14.51
C GLY A 31 3.13 3.55 -15.40
N VAL A 32 2.55 3.78 -16.57
CA VAL A 32 2.01 2.75 -17.48
C VAL A 32 3.05 1.68 -17.87
N TRP A 33 4.33 2.06 -17.95
CA TRP A 33 5.44 1.18 -18.36
C TRP A 33 6.46 0.91 -17.25
N SER A 34 6.14 1.28 -16.01
CA SER A 34 7.08 1.19 -14.89
C SER A 34 6.81 -0.03 -14.02
N ARG A 35 7.88 -0.74 -13.64
CA ARG A 35 7.87 -1.71 -12.53
C ARG A 35 7.85 -1.03 -11.16
N LYS A 36 7.99 0.30 -11.13
CA LYS A 36 7.98 1.13 -9.93
C LYS A 36 6.61 1.76 -9.73
N VAL A 37 6.15 1.77 -8.48
CA VAL A 37 5.02 2.57 -8.03
C VAL A 37 5.57 3.66 -7.12
N ILE A 38 5.12 4.89 -7.30
CA ILE A 38 5.57 6.03 -6.51
C ILE A 38 4.44 6.41 -5.56
N GLY A 39 4.77 6.53 -4.28
CA GLY A 39 3.86 6.99 -3.24
C GLY A 39 4.38 8.28 -2.64
N GLU A 40 3.50 9.21 -2.37
CA GLU A 40 3.78 10.43 -1.63
C GLU A 40 2.70 10.62 -0.57
N LEU A 41 3.09 11.00 0.63
CA LEU A 41 2.17 11.39 1.70
C LEU A 41 2.86 12.43 2.56
N ASN A 42 2.20 13.58 2.73
CA ASN A 42 2.74 14.80 3.31
C ASN A 42 4.07 15.21 2.66
N THR A 43 5.21 14.93 3.29
CA THR A 43 6.56 15.27 2.76
C THR A 43 7.39 14.03 2.42
N ARG A 44 6.87 12.83 2.69
CA ARG A 44 7.56 11.57 2.44
C ARG A 44 7.23 11.05 1.06
N ARG A 45 8.27 10.73 0.29
CA ARG A 45 8.15 10.17 -1.05
C ARG A 45 8.87 8.83 -1.11
N LEU A 46 8.17 7.84 -1.63
CA LEU A 46 8.60 6.45 -1.67
C LEU A 46 8.54 5.91 -3.08
N ILE A 47 9.43 4.96 -3.35
CA ILE A 47 9.42 4.14 -4.54
C ILE A 47 9.24 2.69 -4.08
N PHE A 48 8.17 2.06 -4.56
CA PHE A 48 7.95 0.62 -4.42
C PHE A 48 8.44 -0.06 -5.68
N GLU A 49 9.51 -0.85 -5.57
CA GLU A 49 10.10 -1.59 -6.68
C GLU A 49 9.94 -3.09 -6.50
N THR A 50 9.12 -3.72 -7.34
CA THR A 50 8.92 -5.17 -7.32
C THR A 50 10.02 -5.86 -8.11
N ARG A 51 10.67 -6.87 -7.51
CA ARG A 51 11.75 -7.65 -8.14
C ARG A 51 11.36 -9.13 -8.31
N GLY A 52 12.12 -9.82 -9.15
CA GLY A 52 12.01 -11.26 -9.41
C GLY A 52 11.01 -11.67 -10.51
N LEU A 53 11.28 -12.82 -11.15
CA LEU A 53 10.43 -13.42 -12.21
C LEU A 53 9.01 -13.73 -11.72
N PHE A 54 8.86 -14.00 -10.42
CA PHE A 54 7.58 -14.35 -9.80
C PHE A 54 6.99 -13.26 -8.89
N LYS A 55 7.63 -12.07 -8.82
CA LYS A 55 7.16 -10.90 -8.07
C LYS A 55 6.79 -11.23 -6.61
N TYR A 56 7.67 -11.94 -5.89
CA TYR A 56 7.44 -12.36 -4.50
C TYR A 56 7.87 -11.32 -3.47
N ASP A 57 8.69 -10.35 -3.87
CA ASP A 57 9.18 -9.29 -3.00
C ASP A 57 9.04 -7.90 -3.63
N THR A 58 8.94 -6.89 -2.78
CA THR A 58 9.00 -5.49 -3.19
C THR A 58 9.86 -4.71 -2.21
N GLN A 59 10.79 -3.92 -2.72
CA GLN A 59 11.61 -3.02 -1.93
C GLN A 59 10.86 -1.70 -1.70
N ILE A 60 11.02 -1.16 -0.49
CA ILE A 60 10.55 0.17 -0.10
C ILE A 60 11.78 1.07 -0.12
N ILE A 61 11.83 2.01 -1.06
CA ILE A 61 12.96 2.89 -1.29
C ILE A 61 12.54 4.31 -0.93
N ASP A 62 13.32 4.98 -0.09
CA ASP A 62 13.18 6.41 0.15
C ASP A 62 13.62 7.18 -1.10
N ALA A 63 12.72 7.97 -1.69
CA ALA A 63 13.02 8.71 -2.91
C ALA A 63 13.97 9.89 -2.68
N GLN A 64 14.10 10.39 -1.45
CA GLN A 64 15.01 11.51 -1.14
C GLN A 64 16.47 11.06 -1.05
N GLY A 65 16.71 9.85 -0.51
CA GLY A 65 18.07 9.31 -0.34
C GLY A 65 18.42 8.17 -1.29
N GLU A 66 17.48 7.74 -2.14
CA GLU A 66 17.56 6.52 -2.98
C GLU A 66 17.99 5.27 -2.21
N MET A 67 17.65 5.21 -0.92
CA MET A 67 18.05 4.12 -0.03
C MET A 67 16.88 3.17 0.23
N THR A 68 17.15 1.87 0.16
CA THR A 68 16.19 0.85 0.58
C THR A 68 16.03 0.90 2.10
N ILE A 69 14.82 1.24 2.55
CA ILE A 69 14.46 1.41 3.97
C ILE A 69 13.58 0.28 4.50
N GLY A 70 13.07 -0.58 3.61
CA GLY A 70 12.23 -1.71 3.99
C GLY A 70 11.96 -2.66 2.84
N GLN A 71 11.23 -3.73 3.15
CA GLN A 71 10.85 -4.76 2.21
C GLN A 71 9.47 -5.32 2.51
N ILE A 72 8.78 -5.75 1.47
CA ILE A 72 7.48 -6.41 1.52
C ILE A 72 7.67 -7.81 0.95
N LYS A 73 7.27 -8.82 1.71
CA LYS A 73 7.28 -10.22 1.29
C LYS A 73 5.84 -10.71 1.13
N TYR A 74 5.49 -11.14 -0.07
CA TYR A 74 4.17 -11.68 -0.36
C TYR A 74 4.15 -13.17 -0.09
N THR A 75 3.14 -13.64 0.65
CA THR A 75 2.92 -15.08 0.86
C THR A 75 1.81 -15.57 -0.07
N SER A 76 2.03 -16.69 -0.76
CA SER A 76 1.06 -17.31 -1.67
C SER A 76 -0.23 -17.77 -0.95
N TRP A 77 -0.18 -17.94 0.36
CA TRP A 77 -1.30 -18.37 1.19
C TRP A 77 -2.14 -17.18 1.69
N LYS A 78 -3.45 -17.21 1.42
CA LYS A 78 -4.47 -16.25 1.94
C LYS A 78 -4.22 -14.76 1.61
N ALA A 79 -3.43 -14.45 0.57
CA ALA A 79 -3.10 -13.08 0.18
C ALA A 79 -2.60 -12.24 1.38
N LYS A 80 -1.70 -12.80 2.17
CA LYS A 80 -1.05 -12.10 3.28
C LYS A 80 0.30 -11.54 2.84
N SER A 81 0.82 -10.58 3.59
CA SER A 81 2.14 -10.04 3.35
C SER A 81 2.82 -9.66 4.65
N THR A 82 4.14 -9.77 4.67
CA THR A 82 4.98 -9.33 5.77
C THR A 82 5.73 -8.09 5.33
N ILE A 83 5.69 -7.04 6.13
CA ILE A 83 6.42 -5.79 5.91
C ILE A 83 7.54 -5.76 6.94
N LEU A 84 8.79 -5.64 6.48
CA LEU A 84 9.95 -5.41 7.33
C LEU A 84 10.41 -3.97 7.15
N PHE A 85 10.34 -3.19 8.22
CA PHE A 85 10.64 -1.76 8.22
C PHE A 85 11.15 -1.33 9.59
N GLN A 86 12.24 -0.54 9.64
CA GLN A 86 12.90 -0.12 10.89
C GLN A 86 13.17 -1.26 11.89
N ASN A 87 13.68 -2.40 11.38
CA ASN A 87 13.93 -3.62 12.16
C ASN A 87 12.69 -4.19 12.88
N LYS A 88 11.49 -3.79 12.45
CA LYS A 88 10.22 -4.33 12.95
C LYS A 88 9.50 -5.08 11.85
N GLU A 89 8.78 -6.11 12.27
CA GLU A 89 7.90 -6.86 11.40
C GLU A 89 6.45 -6.40 11.60
N TYR A 90 5.77 -6.14 10.48
CA TYR A 90 4.35 -5.85 10.44
C TYR A 90 3.63 -6.84 9.54
N LYS A 91 2.42 -7.23 9.93
CA LYS A 91 1.57 -8.14 9.18
C LYS A 91 0.52 -7.35 8.42
N TRP A 92 0.41 -7.65 7.13
CA TRP A 92 -0.63 -7.10 6.26
C TRP A 92 -1.58 -8.23 5.83
N GLN A 93 -2.89 -7.99 5.91
CA GLN A 93 -3.89 -8.95 5.45
C GLN A 93 -5.23 -8.27 5.14
N PHE A 94 -6.03 -8.92 4.29
CA PHE A 94 -7.46 -8.60 4.17
C PHE A 94 -8.23 -9.04 5.42
N ASP A 95 -9.16 -8.18 5.86
CA ASP A 95 -9.98 -8.42 7.04
C ASP A 95 -11.38 -8.97 6.68
N ASN A 96 -11.70 -9.06 5.39
CA ASN A 96 -12.99 -9.59 4.92
C ASN A 96 -12.89 -10.34 3.58
N PHE A 97 -13.90 -11.19 3.33
CA PHE A 97 -13.97 -12.02 2.11
C PHE A 97 -14.03 -11.20 0.82
N LEU A 98 -14.71 -10.05 0.83
CA LEU A 98 -14.82 -9.14 -0.32
C LEU A 98 -13.53 -8.35 -0.59
N ARG A 99 -12.47 -8.52 0.24
CA ARG A 99 -11.19 -7.82 0.10
C ARG A 99 -11.33 -6.30 0.02
N SER A 100 -12.38 -5.76 0.65
CA SER A 100 -12.66 -4.32 0.74
C SER A 100 -12.13 -3.69 2.02
N ARG A 101 -11.79 -4.52 3.02
CA ARG A 101 -11.12 -4.11 4.27
C ARG A 101 -9.80 -4.83 4.41
N TRP A 102 -8.79 -4.13 4.87
CA TRP A 102 -7.48 -4.70 5.18
C TRP A 102 -6.80 -3.87 6.26
N SER A 103 -5.76 -4.45 6.86
CA SER A 103 -5.05 -3.82 7.97
C SER A 103 -3.56 -4.09 7.93
N ILE A 104 -2.80 -3.19 8.56
CA ILE A 104 -1.43 -3.43 9.02
C ILE A 104 -1.50 -3.63 10.53
N SER A 105 -0.90 -4.70 11.02
CA SER A 105 -0.81 -5.03 12.44
C SER A 105 0.63 -5.21 12.89
N ASN A 106 0.92 -4.85 14.14
CA ASN A 106 2.12 -5.26 14.86
C ASN A 106 1.76 -6.33 15.91
N GLU A 107 2.65 -6.60 16.85
CA GLU A 107 2.44 -7.57 17.94
C GLU A 107 1.24 -7.24 18.83
N ASN A 108 0.87 -5.95 18.94
CA ASN A 108 -0.24 -5.47 19.76
C ASN A 108 -1.57 -5.35 18.99
N GLY A 109 -1.59 -5.76 17.71
CA GLY A 109 -2.78 -5.73 16.86
C GLY A 109 -2.76 -4.64 15.78
N PRO A 110 -3.93 -4.29 15.21
CA PRO A 110 -4.01 -3.39 14.07
C PRO A 110 -3.59 -1.96 14.41
N VAL A 111 -2.57 -1.47 13.69
CA VAL A 111 -2.06 -0.10 13.80
C VAL A 111 -2.55 0.81 12.69
N ILE A 112 -2.93 0.23 11.54
CA ILE A 112 -3.55 0.95 10.42
C ILE A 112 -4.66 0.08 9.84
N LYS A 113 -5.84 0.66 9.62
CA LYS A 113 -7.01 0.02 9.03
C LYS A 113 -7.41 0.76 7.77
N TYR A 114 -7.84 0.00 6.78
CA TYR A 114 -8.23 0.51 5.48
C TYR A 114 -9.60 -0.02 5.12
N HIS A 115 -10.40 0.83 4.49
CA HIS A 115 -11.67 0.46 3.90
C HIS A 115 -11.77 1.05 2.49
N SER A 116 -12.22 0.24 1.54
CA SER A 116 -12.35 0.60 0.13
C SER A 116 -13.76 0.32 -0.36
N ASN A 117 -14.35 1.33 -0.95
CA ASN A 117 -15.42 1.20 -1.93
C ASN A 117 -14.82 1.15 -3.34
N ALA A 118 -15.64 1.23 -4.38
CA ALA A 118 -15.21 1.09 -5.78
C ALA A 118 -14.12 2.11 -6.18
N PHE A 119 -14.34 3.40 -5.90
CA PHE A 119 -13.47 4.50 -6.33
C PHE A 119 -12.99 5.40 -5.18
N SER A 120 -13.30 5.05 -3.95
CA SER A 120 -12.94 5.82 -2.76
C SER A 120 -12.79 4.94 -1.54
N GLY A 121 -12.26 5.50 -0.46
CA GLY A 121 -12.19 4.79 0.80
C GLY A 121 -11.56 5.62 1.91
N ILE A 122 -11.36 4.96 3.05
CA ILE A 122 -10.90 5.58 4.29
C ILE A 122 -9.65 4.84 4.77
N ILE A 123 -8.69 5.58 5.31
CA ILE A 123 -7.52 5.08 6.01
C ILE A 123 -7.57 5.61 7.44
N THR A 124 -7.62 4.72 8.42
CA THR A 124 -7.57 5.05 9.85
C THR A 124 -6.25 4.55 10.40
N SER A 125 -5.39 5.46 10.86
CA SER A 125 -4.07 5.16 11.39
C SER A 125 -3.95 5.55 12.86
N TYR A 126 -3.42 4.65 13.68
CA TYR A 126 -3.07 4.91 15.08
C TYR A 126 -1.60 5.30 15.25
N ILE A 127 -0.85 5.33 14.14
CA ILE A 127 0.55 5.76 14.07
C ILE A 127 0.71 6.90 13.06
N ARG A 128 1.74 7.72 13.23
CA ARG A 128 2.08 8.84 12.31
C ARG A 128 2.97 8.43 11.16
N ASP A 129 3.28 7.14 11.04
CA ASP A 129 4.25 6.65 10.07
C ASP A 129 3.64 6.60 8.65
N GLU A 130 3.93 7.64 7.87
CA GLU A 130 3.48 7.82 6.49
C GLU A 130 3.97 6.69 5.58
N ILE A 131 5.12 6.10 5.90
CA ILE A 131 5.74 5.05 5.10
C ILE A 131 4.95 3.76 5.24
N LEU A 132 4.58 3.39 6.46
CA LEU A 132 3.69 2.25 6.70
C LEU A 132 2.29 2.48 6.12
N ILE A 133 1.74 3.69 6.21
CA ILE A 133 0.44 4.04 5.60
C ILE A 133 0.48 3.82 4.07
N LEU A 134 1.47 4.40 3.40
CA LEU A 134 1.64 4.22 1.95
C LEU A 134 1.88 2.76 1.59
N THR A 135 2.68 2.04 2.38
CA THR A 135 3.00 0.63 2.17
C THR A 135 1.76 -0.25 2.21
N GLY A 136 0.91 -0.07 3.23
CA GLY A 136 -0.32 -0.86 3.36
C GLY A 136 -1.33 -0.56 2.25
N PHE A 137 -1.37 0.68 1.79
CA PHE A 137 -2.19 1.07 0.65
C PHE A 137 -1.65 0.50 -0.68
N TYR A 138 -0.33 0.53 -0.87
CA TYR A 138 0.35 -0.05 -2.03
C TYR A 138 0.07 -1.55 -2.18
N ILE A 139 0.23 -2.34 -1.11
CA ILE A 139 0.06 -3.80 -1.16
C ILE A 139 -1.30 -4.20 -1.73
N ARG A 140 -2.38 -3.56 -1.28
CA ARG A 140 -3.73 -3.80 -1.81
C ARG A 140 -3.80 -3.58 -3.32
N ASN A 141 -3.24 -2.48 -3.79
CA ASN A 141 -3.28 -2.11 -5.21
C ASN A 141 -2.45 -3.06 -6.07
N PHE A 142 -1.27 -3.44 -5.58
CA PHE A 142 -0.42 -4.45 -6.22
C PHE A 142 -1.13 -5.81 -6.34
N LEU A 143 -1.75 -6.30 -5.26
CA LEU A 143 -2.45 -7.59 -5.27
C LEU A 143 -3.71 -7.60 -6.16
N LYS A 144 -4.44 -6.48 -6.23
CA LYS A 144 -5.56 -6.33 -7.16
C LYS A 144 -5.09 -6.38 -8.61
N GLN A 145 -4.05 -5.62 -8.96
CA GLN A 145 -3.51 -5.62 -10.31
C GLN A 145 -2.99 -7.00 -10.73
N ARG A 146 -2.24 -7.68 -9.85
CA ARG A 146 -1.76 -9.05 -10.09
C ARG A 146 -2.90 -10.03 -10.35
N SER A 147 -4.02 -9.90 -9.65
CA SER A 147 -5.18 -10.78 -9.81
C SER A 147 -5.86 -10.56 -11.17
N SER A 148 -5.96 -9.30 -11.62
CA SER A 148 -6.47 -8.96 -12.95
C SER A 148 -5.56 -9.46 -14.07
N ASP A 149 -4.23 -9.34 -13.92
CA ASP A 149 -3.25 -9.83 -14.89
C ASP A 149 -3.36 -11.36 -15.08
N ILE A 150 -3.55 -12.12 -13.99
CA ILE A 150 -3.72 -13.58 -14.05
C ILE A 150 -5.02 -13.95 -14.77
N ALA A 151 -6.13 -13.27 -14.44
CA ALA A 151 -7.42 -13.53 -15.07
C ALA A 151 -7.43 -13.20 -16.57
N ALA A 152 -6.69 -12.18 -17.01
CA ALA A 152 -6.56 -11.83 -18.43
C ALA A 152 -5.63 -12.78 -19.22
N ALA A 153 -4.77 -13.52 -18.54
CA ALA A 153 -3.84 -14.50 -19.13
C ALA A 153 -4.38 -15.95 -19.10
N SER A 154 -5.56 -16.16 -18.51
CA SER A 154 -6.26 -17.44 -18.42
C SER A 154 -7.28 -17.57 -19.56
#